data_AF-A0A067RPB8-F1
#
_entry.id   AF-A0A067RPB8-F1
#
_cell.length_a   1.000
_cell.length_b   1.000
_cell.length_c   1.000
_cell.angle_alpha   90.00
_cell.angle_beta   90.00
_cell.angle_gamma   90.00
#
_symmetry.space_group_name_H-M   'P 1'
#
loop_
_entity.id
_entity.type
_entity.pdbx_description
1 polymer ?
#
loop_
_entity_poly.entity_id
_entity_poly.type
_entity_poly.pdbx_seq_one_letter_code
_entity_poly.pdbx_strand_id
1 'polypeptide(L)'
;MGFKIKCVPVLDKMICCCCSCNLKTATIILGWISLIGQVMGFVTSAVRLAMFDKEQAVLMYDSQESLIAALVSSAVNMLIYALLLYGAHEERPAFMLPYVILGMIGLIICAVAVVIIGIFFFVENIIIAGVVVLILGGLTMALASFFWLVIYSYYRQLEERQHLRPAPLDIFVAGKTSDQE
;
A
#
# COMPACT_ATOMS: atom_id res chain seq x y z
N MET A 1 -5.72 -11.73 -16.55
CA MET A 1 -6.97 -12.29 -16.01
C MET A 1 -7.28 -11.53 -14.72
N GLY A 2 -8.09 -10.48 -14.80
CA GLY A 2 -8.36 -9.59 -13.68
C GLY A 2 -9.39 -10.17 -12.72
N PHE A 3 -9.07 -10.20 -11.43
CA PHE A 3 -10.03 -10.55 -10.38
C PHE A 3 -11.11 -9.46 -10.32
N LYS A 4 -12.29 -9.72 -10.91
CA LYS A 4 -13.46 -8.85 -10.76
C LYS A 4 -14.07 -9.02 -9.37
N ILE A 5 -13.59 -8.24 -8.40
CA ILE A 5 -14.23 -8.13 -7.09
C ILE A 5 -15.53 -7.31 -7.27
N LYS A 6 -16.68 -7.99 -7.36
CA LYS A 6 -18.01 -7.38 -7.59
C LYS A 6 -18.48 -6.48 -6.44
N CYS A 7 -17.91 -6.62 -5.25
CA CYS A 7 -18.41 -5.99 -4.03
C CYS A 7 -17.67 -4.69 -3.62
N VAL A 8 -16.70 -4.23 -4.40
CA VAL A 8 -15.95 -3.02 -4.06
C VAL A 8 -16.44 -1.85 -4.91
N PRO A 9 -17.04 -0.80 -4.31
CA PRO A 9 -17.46 0.37 -5.06
C PRO A 9 -16.22 1.04 -5.66
N VAL A 10 -16.18 1.13 -7.00
CA VAL A 10 -15.14 1.87 -7.71
C VAL A 10 -15.45 3.35 -7.53
N LEU A 11 -14.58 4.06 -6.84
CA LEU A 11 -14.73 5.50 -6.64
C LEU A 11 -14.31 6.21 -7.93
N ASP A 12 -15.29 6.49 -8.79
CA ASP A 12 -15.06 7.09 -10.12
C ASP A 12 -14.51 8.52 -9.99
N LYS A 13 -15.01 9.29 -9.02
CA LYS A 13 -14.59 10.65 -8.66
C LYS A 13 -14.82 10.91 -7.17
N MET A 14 -13.84 11.50 -6.47
CA MET A 14 -14.13 12.16 -5.19
C MET A 14 -14.89 13.46 -5.50
N ILE A 15 -16.22 13.42 -5.42
CA ILE A 15 -17.07 14.60 -5.59
C ILE A 15 -16.88 15.48 -4.35
N CYS A 16 -15.84 16.30 -4.35
CA CYS A 16 -15.75 17.46 -3.48
C CYS A 16 -16.30 18.65 -4.26
N CYS A 17 -17.37 19.26 -3.74
CA CYS A 17 -18.37 20.11 -4.40
C CYS A 17 -17.93 21.27 -5.33
N CYS A 18 -16.65 21.58 -5.55
CA CYS A 18 -16.24 22.67 -6.45
C CYS A 18 -14.95 22.42 -7.25
N CYS A 19 -14.28 21.26 -7.14
CA CYS A 19 -13.07 20.97 -7.89
C CYS A 19 -13.11 19.54 -8.39
N SER A 20 -12.96 19.34 -9.71
CA SER A 20 -12.71 18.02 -10.31
C SER A 20 -11.30 17.55 -9.95
N CYS A 21 -11.06 17.26 -8.67
CA CYS A 21 -9.78 16.71 -8.22
C CYS A 21 -9.62 15.32 -8.84
N ASN A 22 -8.68 15.25 -9.78
CA ASN A 22 -8.39 14.08 -10.57
C ASN A 22 -7.95 12.93 -9.65
N LEU A 23 -8.51 11.73 -9.82
CA LEU A 23 -8.16 10.56 -8.99
C LEU A 23 -6.65 10.27 -9.02
N LYS A 24 -6.01 10.59 -10.16
CA LYS A 24 -4.56 10.61 -10.35
C LYS A 24 -3.82 11.42 -9.28
N THR A 25 -4.29 12.64 -9.00
CA THR A 25 -3.67 13.53 -8.01
C THR A 25 -3.80 12.95 -6.60
N ALA A 26 -4.95 12.37 -6.26
CA ALA A 26 -5.15 11.73 -4.96
C ALA A 26 -4.19 10.54 -4.75
N THR A 27 -4.03 9.69 -5.76
CA THR A 27 -3.10 8.54 -5.69
C THR A 27 -1.65 8.98 -5.56
N ILE A 28 -1.24 10.04 -6.29
CA ILE A 28 0.12 10.59 -6.19
C ILE A 28 0.37 11.16 -4.79
N ILE A 29 -0.55 11.96 -4.26
CA ILE A 29 -0.43 12.53 -2.91
C ILE A 29 -0.35 11.42 -1.85
N LEU A 30 -1.22 10.41 -1.93
CA LEU A 30 -1.19 9.27 -1.01
C LEU A 30 0.11 8.46 -1.12
N GLY A 31 0.65 8.30 -2.32
CA GLY A 31 1.96 7.68 -2.55
C GLY A 31 3.07 8.44 -1.83
N TRP A 32 3.12 9.77 -1.98
CA TRP A 32 4.10 10.61 -1.28
C TRP A 32 3.96 10.57 0.24
N ILE A 33 2.74 10.69 0.77
CA ILE A 33 2.49 10.62 2.22
C ILE A 33 3.00 9.28 2.76
N SER A 34 2.73 8.19 2.05
CA SER A 34 3.14 6.85 2.48
C SER A 34 4.65 6.64 2.39
N LEU A 35 5.31 7.22 1.38
CA LEU A 35 6.76 7.21 1.24
C LEU A 35 7.43 7.96 2.38
N ILE A 36 6.93 9.15 2.74
CA ILE A 36 7.41 9.91 3.90
C ILE A 36 7.20 9.10 5.19
N GLY A 37 6.05 8.45 5.34
CA GLY A 37 5.77 7.53 6.45
C GLY A 37 6.83 6.43 6.59
N GLN A 38 7.22 5.81 5.48
CA GLN A 38 8.25 4.77 5.50
C GLN A 38 9.65 5.31 5.79
N VAL A 39 9.99 6.50 5.32
CA VAL A 39 11.27 7.15 5.68
C VAL A 39 11.33 7.40 7.19
N MET A 40 10.24 7.88 7.80
CA MET A 40 10.18 8.05 9.26
C MET A 40 10.28 6.71 10.01
N GLY A 41 9.65 5.66 9.50
CA GLY A 41 9.77 4.30 10.04
C GLY A 41 11.21 3.81 10.01
N PHE A 42 11.90 3.98 8.87
CA PHE A 42 13.30 3.63 8.72
C PHE A 42 14.21 4.40 9.69
N VAL A 43 14.01 5.71 9.83
CA VAL A 43 14.78 6.55 10.76
C VAL A 43 14.54 6.11 12.21
N THR A 44 13.30 5.81 12.58
CA THR A 44 12.97 5.35 13.94
C THR A 44 13.66 4.02 14.26
N SER A 45 13.63 3.06 13.32
CA SER A 45 14.33 1.78 13.45
C SER A 45 15.85 1.96 13.56
N ALA A 46 16.44 2.84 12.76
CA ALA A 46 17.86 3.16 12.80
C ALA A 46 18.28 3.84 14.12
N VAL A 47 17.47 4.78 14.63
CA VAL A 47 17.71 5.43 15.93
C VAL A 47 17.61 4.42 17.07
N ARG A 48 16.63 3.51 17.05
CA ARG A 48 16.53 2.42 18.05
C ARG A 48 17.76 1.53 18.04
N LEU A 49 18.31 1.23 16.87
CA LEU A 49 19.55 0.46 16.72
C LEU A 49 20.77 1.22 17.28
N ALA A 50 20.85 2.53 17.05
CA ALA A 50 21.96 3.37 17.52
C ALA A 50 21.91 3.65 19.04
N MET A 51 20.71 3.71 19.62
CA MET A 51 20.50 3.93 21.05
C MET A 51 20.58 2.64 21.89
N PHE A 52 20.64 1.48 21.24
CA PHE A 52 20.70 0.14 21.87
C PHE A 52 21.94 -0.05 22.77
N ASP A 53 22.92 0.86 22.69
CA ASP A 53 24.16 0.78 23.46
C ASP A 53 24.03 1.31 24.91
N LYS A 54 22.92 1.96 25.31
CA LYS A 54 22.88 2.68 26.61
C LYS A 54 21.75 2.39 27.59
N GLU A 55 20.66 1.70 27.26
CA GLU A 55 19.67 1.40 28.30
C GLU A 55 18.81 0.14 28.00
N GLN A 56 18.91 -0.82 28.93
CA GLN A 56 18.02 -1.98 29.17
C GLN A 56 18.25 -3.28 28.39
N ALA A 57 19.22 -4.05 28.90
CA ALA A 57 19.46 -5.47 28.63
C ALA A 57 18.51 -6.45 29.37
N VAL A 58 17.20 -6.18 29.48
CA VAL A 58 16.32 -7.00 30.34
C VAL A 58 15.25 -7.81 29.62
N LEU A 59 14.89 -7.58 28.34
CA LEU A 59 13.90 -8.43 27.66
C LEU A 59 14.28 -8.83 26.23
N MET A 60 14.88 -10.02 26.16
CA MET A 60 14.91 -11.00 25.07
C MET A 60 15.80 -10.77 23.83
N TYR A 61 16.60 -11.82 23.62
CA TYR A 61 17.41 -12.27 22.48
C TYR A 61 16.68 -12.32 21.11
N ASP A 62 15.40 -11.93 21.04
CA ASP A 62 14.58 -11.84 19.82
C ASP A 62 14.72 -10.49 19.07
N SER A 63 15.41 -9.54 19.71
CA SER A 63 15.49 -8.13 19.29
C SER A 63 16.46 -7.84 18.13
N GLN A 64 17.50 -8.65 17.91
CA GLN A 64 18.48 -8.36 16.84
C GLN A 64 17.98 -8.82 15.46
N GLU A 65 17.39 -10.02 15.39
CA GLU A 65 16.80 -10.57 14.16
C GLU A 65 15.59 -9.73 13.70
N SER A 66 14.76 -9.27 14.63
CA SER A 66 13.60 -8.42 14.32
C SER A 66 13.99 -7.02 13.84
N LEU A 67 15.10 -6.44 14.33
CA LEU A 67 15.62 -5.15 13.85
C LEU A 67 16.21 -5.25 12.44
N ILE A 68 16.94 -6.33 12.14
CA ILE A 68 17.45 -6.58 10.79
C ILE A 68 16.29 -6.84 9.83
N ALA A 69 15.30 -7.65 10.23
CA ALA A 69 14.09 -7.88 9.45
C ALA A 69 13.28 -6.59 9.23
N ALA A 70 13.21 -5.69 10.21
CA ALA A 70 12.58 -4.38 10.07
C ALA A 70 13.31 -3.49 9.05
N LEU A 71 14.64 -3.45 9.07
CA LEU A 71 15.44 -2.72 8.07
C LEU A 71 15.22 -3.24 6.66
N VAL A 72 15.26 -4.57 6.48
CA VAL A 72 15.03 -5.21 5.18
C VAL A 72 13.62 -4.96 4.68
N SER A 73 12.62 -5.12 5.55
CA SER A 73 11.21 -4.88 5.18
C SER A 73 10.93 -3.42 4.85
N SER A 74 11.55 -2.45 5.54
CA SER A 74 11.49 -1.04 5.17
C SER A 74 12.10 -0.77 3.79
N ALA A 75 13.25 -1.37 3.46
CA ALA A 75 13.87 -1.23 2.14
C ALA A 75 12.99 -1.80 1.01
N VAL A 76 12.42 -2.99 1.21
CA VAL A 76 11.49 -3.61 0.26
C VAL A 76 10.25 -2.73 0.09
N ASN A 77 9.67 -2.23 1.18
CA ASN A 77 8.54 -1.31 1.12
C ASN A 77 8.87 -0.04 0.33
N MET A 78 10.04 0.55 0.54
CA MET A 78 10.48 1.74 -0.20
C MET A 78 10.52 1.51 -1.72
N LEU A 79 11.00 0.33 -2.15
CA LEU A 79 10.96 -0.06 -3.57
C LEU A 79 9.52 -0.16 -4.06
N ILE A 80 8.62 -0.80 -3.30
CA ILE A 80 7.22 -0.96 -3.71
C ILE A 80 6.52 0.41 -3.82
N TYR A 81 6.77 1.35 -2.90
CA TYR A 81 6.24 2.72 -3.01
C TYR A 81 6.81 3.48 -4.21
N ALA A 82 8.10 3.29 -4.51
CA ALA A 82 8.71 3.87 -5.71
C ALA A 82 8.08 3.30 -6.98
N LEU A 83 7.82 1.98 -7.04
CA LEU A 83 7.10 1.33 -8.15
C LEU A 83 5.68 1.87 -8.29
N LEU A 84 4.97 2.11 -7.18
CA LEU A 84 3.64 2.71 -7.21
C LEU A 84 3.69 4.15 -7.74
N LEU A 85 4.66 4.94 -7.30
CA LEU A 85 4.80 6.33 -7.74
C LEU A 85 5.19 6.40 -9.23
N TYR A 86 6.08 5.52 -9.68
CA TYR A 86 6.45 5.38 -11.08
C TYR A 86 5.26 4.91 -11.94
N GLY A 87 4.51 3.90 -11.47
CA GLY A 87 3.30 3.41 -12.14
C GLY A 87 2.20 4.48 -12.24
N ALA A 88 2.11 5.39 -11.26
CA ALA A 88 1.18 6.51 -11.27
C ALA A 88 1.56 7.58 -12.29
N HIS A 89 2.85 7.77 -12.52
CA HIS A 89 3.37 8.73 -13.49
C HIS A 89 3.24 8.19 -14.93
N GLU A 90 3.63 6.93 -15.14
CA GLU A 90 3.69 6.28 -16.46
C GLU A 90 2.34 5.71 -16.93
N GLU A 91 1.30 5.77 -16.08
CA GLU A 91 -0.05 5.23 -16.35
C GLU A 91 -0.05 3.73 -16.72
N ARG A 92 0.94 2.98 -16.22
CA ARG A 92 1.11 1.54 -16.47
C ARG A 92 0.54 0.73 -15.29
N PRO A 93 -0.63 0.08 -15.44
CA PRO A 93 -1.27 -0.65 -14.34
C PRO A 93 -0.42 -1.85 -13.85
N ALA A 94 0.42 -2.44 -14.71
CA ALA A 94 1.26 -3.58 -14.37
C ALA A 94 2.18 -3.34 -13.15
N PHE A 95 2.68 -2.11 -12.97
CA PHE A 95 3.59 -1.78 -11.86
C PHE A 95 2.85 -1.47 -10.54
N MET A 96 1.55 -1.19 -10.60
CA MET A 96 0.72 -0.92 -9.41
C MET A 96 0.18 -2.20 -8.76
N LEU A 97 0.06 -3.29 -9.53
CA LEU A 97 -0.41 -4.60 -9.05
C LEU A 97 0.28 -5.11 -7.77
N PRO A 98 1.61 -5.20 -7.69
CA PRO A 98 2.26 -5.78 -6.52
C PRO A 98 1.94 -5.00 -5.24
N TYR A 99 1.90 -3.67 -5.32
CA TYR A 99 1.50 -2.84 -4.18
C TYR A 99 0.06 -3.09 -3.75
N VAL A 100 -0.87 -3.14 -4.71
CA VAL A 100 -2.29 -3.34 -4.43
C VAL A 100 -2.54 -4.71 -3.76
N ILE A 101 -1.89 -5.77 -4.25
CA ILE A 101 -1.99 -7.12 -3.69
C ILE A 101 -1.40 -7.19 -2.28
N LEU A 102 -0.19 -6.64 -2.09
CA LEU A 102 0.45 -6.58 -0.78
C LEU A 102 -0.37 -5.75 0.22
N GLY A 103 -1.01 -4.67 -0.24
CA GLY A 103 -1.91 -3.85 0.57
C GLY A 103 -3.12 -4.63 1.09
N MET A 104 -3.72 -5.52 0.28
CA MET A 104 -4.82 -6.39 0.74
C MET A 104 -4.36 -7.35 1.82
N ILE A 105 -3.25 -8.04 1.56
CA ILE A 105 -2.68 -9.00 2.51
C ILE A 105 -2.32 -8.28 3.81
N GLY A 106 -1.68 -7.11 3.71
CA GLY A 106 -1.32 -6.27 4.84
C GLY A 106 -2.52 -5.82 5.66
N LEU A 107 -3.62 -5.41 5.03
CA LEU A 107 -4.85 -5.06 5.74
C LEU A 107 -5.43 -6.24 6.53
N ILE A 108 -5.45 -7.44 5.96
CA ILE A 108 -5.93 -8.63 6.66
C ILE A 108 -5.04 -8.94 7.87
N ILE A 109 -3.72 -8.89 7.69
CA ILE A 109 -2.76 -9.14 8.78
C ILE A 109 -2.92 -8.09 9.89
N CYS A 110 -3.00 -6.80 9.54
CA CYS A 110 -3.22 -5.73 10.50
C CYS A 110 -4.54 -5.88 11.26
N ALA A 111 -5.62 -6.28 10.57
CA ALA A 111 -6.92 -6.52 11.21
C ALA A 111 -6.80 -7.59 12.30
N VAL A 112 -6.15 -8.72 12.00
CA VAL A 112 -5.93 -9.80 12.96
C VAL A 112 -5.02 -9.34 14.10
N ALA A 113 -3.94 -8.62 13.79
CA ALA A 113 -3.00 -8.12 14.79
C ALA A 113 -3.66 -7.16 15.79
N VAL A 114 -4.49 -6.23 15.33
CA VAL A 114 -5.23 -5.31 16.21
C VAL A 114 -6.13 -6.07 17.19
N VAL A 115 -6.80 -7.13 16.73
CA VAL A 115 -7.64 -7.97 17.59
C VAL A 115 -6.80 -8.73 18.62
N ILE A 116 -5.68 -9.33 18.21
CA ILE A 116 -4.78 -10.07 19.12
C ILE A 116 -4.20 -9.14 20.18
N ILE A 117 -3.67 -7.98 19.77
CA ILE A 117 -3.10 -6.99 20.69
C ILE A 117 -4.18 -6.48 21.64
N GLY A 118 -5.39 -6.23 21.13
CA GLY A 118 -6.54 -5.88 21.96
C GLY A 118 -6.80 -6.91 23.05
N ILE A 119 -6.92 -8.20 22.69
CA ILE A 119 -7.14 -9.30 23.64
C ILE A 119 -6.01 -9.36 24.68
N PHE A 120 -4.76 -9.22 24.25
CA PHE A 120 -3.60 -9.25 25.15
C PHE A 120 -3.68 -8.16 26.24
N PHE A 121 -4.03 -6.93 25.85
CA PHE A 121 -4.22 -5.83 26.81
C PHE A 121 -5.37 -6.05 27.79
N PHE A 122 -6.42 -6.77 27.38
CA PHE A 122 -7.51 -7.17 28.28
C PHE A 122 -7.05 -8.21 29.31
N VAL A 123 -6.20 -9.16 28.93
CA VAL A 123 -5.66 -10.20 29.83
C VAL A 123 -4.77 -9.58 30.91
N GLU A 124 -3.98 -8.57 30.56
CA GLU A 124 -3.10 -7.84 31.49
C GLU A 124 -3.86 -6.88 32.45
N ASN A 125 -5.20 -6.92 32.47
CA ASN A 125 -6.07 -6.05 33.27
C ASN A 125 -5.95 -4.54 32.99
N ILE A 126 -5.32 -4.14 31.88
CA ILE A 126 -5.21 -2.74 31.47
C ILE A 126 -6.38 -2.38 30.52
N ILE A 127 -7.58 -2.42 31.07
CA ILE A 127 -8.85 -2.30 30.31
C ILE A 127 -8.91 -0.99 29.50
N ILE A 128 -8.48 0.13 30.10
CA ILE A 128 -8.51 1.45 29.45
C ILE A 128 -7.62 1.45 28.20
N ALA A 129 -6.41 0.89 28.28
CA ALA A 129 -5.51 0.80 27.14
C ALA A 129 -6.07 -0.14 26.06
N GLY A 130 -6.65 -1.28 26.44
CA GLY A 130 -7.28 -2.21 25.50
C GLY A 130 -8.43 -1.57 24.71
N VAL A 131 -9.30 -0.82 25.37
CA VAL A 131 -10.41 -0.09 24.70
C VAL A 131 -9.88 1.01 23.77
N VAL A 132 -8.87 1.76 24.21
CA VAL A 132 -8.24 2.81 23.38
C VAL A 132 -7.59 2.20 22.13
N VAL A 133 -6.88 1.08 22.27
CA VAL A 133 -6.26 0.36 21.14
C VAL A 133 -7.32 -0.17 20.18
N LEU A 134 -8.46 -0.69 20.65
CA LEU A 134 -9.54 -1.14 19.77
C LEU A 134 -10.20 0.00 19.00
N ILE A 135 -10.45 1.14 19.65
CA ILE A 135 -11.08 2.30 19.00
C ILE A 135 -10.12 2.94 17.99
N LEU A 136 -8.89 3.24 18.41
CA LEU A 136 -7.87 3.82 17.53
C LEU A 136 -7.44 2.84 16.43
N GLY A 137 -7.29 1.56 16.78
CA GLY A 137 -6.99 0.49 15.84
C GLY A 137 -8.10 0.31 14.80
N GLY A 138 -9.36 0.32 15.22
CA GLY A 138 -10.51 0.28 14.31
C GLY A 138 -10.57 1.49 13.39
N LEU A 139 -10.34 2.69 13.92
CA LEU A 139 -10.34 3.92 13.13
C LEU A 139 -9.20 3.95 12.10
N THR A 140 -7.99 3.56 12.52
CA THR A 140 -6.83 3.47 11.62
C THR A 140 -7.04 2.41 10.55
N MET A 141 -7.65 1.26 10.88
CA MET A 141 -8.03 0.24 9.91
C MET A 141 -9.06 0.74 8.89
N ALA A 142 -10.05 1.52 9.33
CA ALA A 142 -11.04 2.11 8.44
C ALA A 142 -10.40 3.11 7.45
N LEU A 143 -9.51 3.97 7.94
CA LEU A 143 -8.74 4.91 7.11
C LEU A 143 -7.80 4.19 6.14
N ALA A 144 -7.06 3.19 6.62
CA ALA A 144 -6.16 2.39 5.79
C ALA A 144 -6.92 1.66 4.68
N SER A 145 -8.09 1.09 5.00
CA SER A 145 -8.98 0.47 4.02
C SER A 145 -9.47 1.48 2.98
N PHE A 146 -9.84 2.70 3.42
CA PHE A 146 -10.25 3.77 2.52
C PHE A 146 -9.11 4.18 1.56
N PHE A 147 -7.89 4.38 2.07
CA PHE A 147 -6.74 4.71 1.23
C PHE A 147 -6.41 3.58 0.24
N TRP A 148 -6.49 2.33 0.67
CA TRP A 148 -6.31 1.19 -0.21
C TRP A 148 -7.36 1.17 -1.34
N LEU A 149 -8.64 1.44 -1.01
CA LEU A 149 -9.71 1.55 -2.00
C LEU A 149 -9.47 2.66 -3.03
N VAL A 150 -8.93 3.81 -2.63
CA VAL A 150 -8.58 4.90 -3.56
C VAL A 150 -7.52 4.46 -4.56
N ILE A 151 -6.46 3.79 -4.08
CA ILE A 151 -5.37 3.27 -4.93
C ILE A 151 -5.90 2.16 -5.87
N TYR A 152 -6.72 1.26 -5.35
CA TYR A 152 -7.34 0.20 -6.13
C TYR A 152 -8.29 0.75 -7.21
N SER A 153 -9.08 1.77 -6.89
CA SER A 153 -9.96 2.44 -7.85
C SER A 153 -9.16 3.04 -8.99
N TYR A 154 -8.04 3.71 -8.68
CA TYR A 154 -7.15 4.28 -9.71
C TYR A 154 -6.50 3.20 -10.58
N TYR A 155 -6.02 2.12 -9.97
CA TYR A 155 -5.50 0.96 -10.69
C TYR A 155 -6.53 0.41 -11.70
N ARG A 156 -7.78 0.25 -11.27
CA ARG A 156 -8.85 -0.26 -12.13
C ARG A 156 -9.19 0.70 -13.27
N GLN A 157 -9.20 2.01 -13.04
CA GLN A 157 -9.38 3.00 -14.12
C GLN A 157 -8.28 2.93 -15.17
N LEU A 158 -7.03 2.68 -14.76
CA LEU A 158 -5.91 2.48 -15.68
C LEU A 158 -6.06 1.18 -16.49
N GLU A 159 -6.49 0.09 -15.86
CA GLU A 159 -6.75 -1.18 -16.55
C GLU A 159 -7.88 -1.05 -17.58
N GLU A 160 -8.98 -0.37 -17.23
CA GLU A 160 -10.10 -0.09 -18.13
C GLU A 160 -9.67 0.81 -19.31
N ARG A 161 -8.86 1.85 -19.07
CA ARG A 161 -8.29 2.68 -20.14
C ARG A 161 -7.34 1.91 -21.04
N GLN A 162 -6.55 0.99 -20.50
CA GLN A 162 -5.65 0.15 -21.29
C GLN A 162 -6.42 -0.85 -22.14
N HIS A 163 -7.52 -1.41 -21.64
CA HIS A 163 -8.39 -2.30 -22.42
C HIS A 163 -9.15 -1.57 -23.54
N LEU A 164 -9.47 -0.28 -23.33
CA LEU A 164 -10.10 0.59 -24.31
C LEU A 164 -9.13 1.19 -25.34
N ARG A 165 -7.80 1.12 -25.12
CA ARG A 165 -6.82 1.33 -26.18
C ARG A 165 -6.65 0.00 -26.92
N PRO A 166 -7.29 -0.23 -28.08
CA PRO A 166 -6.88 -1.33 -28.93
C PRO A 166 -5.38 -1.19 -29.16
N ALA A 167 -4.64 -2.30 -29.01
CA ALA A 167 -3.23 -2.34 -29.36
C ALA A 167 -3.04 -1.69 -30.74
N PRO A 168 -2.01 -0.85 -30.96
CA PRO A 168 -1.74 -0.34 -32.29
C PRO A 168 -1.59 -1.55 -33.21
N LEU A 169 -2.51 -1.64 -34.16
CA LEU A 169 -2.63 -2.70 -35.14
C LEU A 169 -1.56 -2.52 -36.24
N ASP A 170 -0.34 -2.12 -35.88
CA ASP A 170 0.65 -1.57 -36.79
C ASP A 170 1.85 -2.50 -37.06
N ILE A 171 1.90 -3.71 -36.49
CA ILE A 171 3.04 -4.64 -36.73
C ILE A 171 2.66 -5.83 -37.63
N PHE A 172 1.37 -6.15 -37.84
CA PHE A 172 1.00 -7.35 -38.62
C PHE A 172 0.49 -7.09 -40.05
N VAL A 173 0.23 -5.84 -40.45
CA VAL A 173 -0.25 -5.52 -41.81
C VAL A 173 0.87 -4.99 -42.73
N ALA A 174 1.96 -4.43 -42.18
CA ALA A 174 3.05 -3.88 -42.99
C ALA A 174 4.10 -4.92 -43.47
N GLY A 175 4.00 -6.19 -43.05
CA GLY A 175 4.99 -7.24 -43.38
C GLY A 175 4.56 -8.25 -44.43
N LYS A 176 3.38 -8.11 -45.07
CA LYS A 176 2.84 -9.13 -45.99
C LYS A 176 2.56 -8.67 -47.42
N THR A 177 3.05 -7.50 -47.81
CA THR A 177 2.94 -6.98 -49.20
C THR A 177 4.26 -6.98 -49.96
N SER A 178 5.28 -7.73 -49.51
CA SER A 178 6.60 -7.78 -50.16
C SER A 178 7.06 -9.19 -50.53
N ASP A 179 6.14 -10.14 -50.70
CA ASP A 179 6.40 -11.46 -51.29
C ASP A 179 5.43 -11.73 -52.46
N GLN A 180 5.41 -10.79 -53.42
CA GLN A 180 5.04 -11.05 -54.81
C GLN A 180 6.08 -10.38 -55.69
N GLU A 181 7.18 -11.08 -55.94
CA GLU A 181 7.93 -11.03 -57.21
C GLU A 181 8.71 -12.32 -57.40
#